data_AF-A0A9W4H8Q3-F1
#
_entry.id   AF-A0A9W4H8Q3-F1
#
_cell.length_a   1.000
_cell.length_b   1.000
_cell.length_c   1.000
_cell.angle_alpha   90.00
_cell.angle_beta   90.00
_cell.angle_gamma   90.00
#
_symmetry.space_group_name_H-M   'P 1'
#
loop_
_entity.id
_entity.type
_entity.pdbx_description
1 polymer ?
#
loop_
_entity_poly.entity_id
_entity_poly.type
_entity_poly.pdbx_seq_one_letter_code
_entity_poly.pdbx_strand_id
1 'polypeptide(L)'
;MPIRLPMTTRYDQTVALLGLARSCGKVLMENVMFVHHPQHSTVRRPAAGGVSGELRSVRAEFTVPRRPAGDIGHEPQLGGGALWDTGVYPVRAALHLLGPDLGSSPPSSRTAGRTGWTPRARRCCALRTG
;
A
#
# COMPACT_ATOMS: atom_id res chain seq x y z
N MET A 1 9.36 10.09 -17.62
CA MET A 1 10.49 9.69 -16.76
C MET A 1 9.93 9.19 -15.43
N PRO A 2 10.36 8.03 -14.92
CA PRO A 2 9.92 7.53 -13.62
C PRO A 2 10.58 8.31 -12.48
N ILE A 3 9.79 8.77 -11.51
CA ILE A 3 10.28 9.42 -10.28
C ILE A 3 10.20 8.43 -9.12
N ARG A 4 11.22 8.40 -8.26
CA ARG A 4 11.22 7.56 -7.05
C ARG A 4 9.98 7.86 -6.18
N LEU A 5 9.32 6.82 -5.69
CA LEU A 5 8.24 6.93 -4.70
C LEU A 5 8.82 7.38 -3.34
N PRO A 6 8.18 8.32 -2.61
CA PRO A 6 7.09 9.18 -3.06
C PRO A 6 7.59 10.30 -3.97
N MET A 7 6.83 10.62 -5.02
CA MET A 7 7.15 11.67 -5.98
C MET A 7 7.27 13.03 -5.30
N THR A 8 6.37 13.32 -4.35
CA THR A 8 6.43 14.47 -3.46
C THR A 8 5.81 14.11 -2.10
N THR A 9 6.04 14.95 -1.09
CA THR A 9 5.42 14.80 0.24
C THR A 9 4.16 15.67 0.40
N ARG A 10 3.77 16.43 -0.63
CA ARG A 10 2.63 17.35 -0.59
C ARG A 10 1.72 17.23 -1.81
N TYR A 11 0.42 17.34 -1.55
CA TYR A 11 -0.59 17.24 -2.59
C TYR A 11 -0.48 18.35 -3.65
N ASP A 12 -0.31 19.61 -3.22
CA ASP A 12 -0.19 20.77 -4.10
C ASP A 12 0.99 20.66 -5.08
N GLN A 13 2.15 20.19 -4.59
CA GLN A 13 3.33 19.95 -5.40
C GLN A 13 3.09 18.84 -6.44
N THR A 14 2.44 17.75 -6.05
CA THR A 14 2.05 16.68 -6.98
C THR A 14 1.16 17.22 -8.11
N VAL A 15 0.15 18.03 -7.76
CA VAL A 15 -0.76 18.63 -8.74
C VAL A 15 -0.01 19.56 -9.70
N ALA A 16 0.91 20.39 -9.19
CA ALA A 16 1.71 21.28 -10.00
C ALA A 16 2.62 20.52 -10.98
N LEU A 17 3.29 19.46 -10.53
CA LEU A 17 4.14 18.62 -11.39
C LEU A 17 3.34 17.90 -12.48
N LEU A 18 2.16 17.38 -12.14
CA LEU A 18 1.26 16.77 -13.12
C LEU A 18 0.78 17.80 -14.17
N GLY A 19 0.49 19.03 -13.73
CA GLY A 19 0.16 20.15 -14.63
C GLY A 19 1.30 20.47 -15.60
N LEU A 20 2.53 20.59 -15.09
CA LEU A 20 3.71 20.86 -15.89
C LEU A 20 4.00 19.75 -16.91
N ALA A 21 3.90 18.49 -16.48
CA ALA A 21 4.08 17.35 -17.37
C ALA A 21 3.09 17.38 -18.54
N ARG A 22 1.82 17.73 -18.26
CA ARG A 22 0.78 17.90 -19.29
C ARG A 22 1.10 19.04 -20.24
N SER A 23 1.49 20.22 -19.74
CA SER A 23 1.82 21.37 -20.60
C SER A 23 3.03 21.10 -21.51
N CYS A 24 3.96 20.27 -21.06
CA CYS A 24 5.14 19.89 -21.85
C CYS A 24 4.93 18.64 -22.73
N GLY A 25 3.74 18.04 -22.72
CA GLY A 25 3.47 16.80 -23.46
C GLY A 25 4.33 15.61 -23.01
N LYS A 26 4.72 15.57 -21.74
CA LYS A 26 5.59 14.53 -21.17
C LYS A 26 4.81 13.60 -20.23
N VAL A 27 5.25 12.35 -20.17
CA VAL A 27 4.75 11.38 -19.19
C VAL A 27 5.53 11.52 -17.89
N LEU A 28 4.79 11.81 -16.82
CA LEU A 28 5.25 11.78 -15.44
C LEU A 28 4.62 10.58 -14.74
N MET A 29 5.45 9.72 -14.16
CA MET A 29 5.00 8.50 -13.50
C MET A 29 5.80 8.27 -12.24
N GLU A 30 5.11 7.88 -11.18
CA GLU A 30 5.75 7.43 -9.94
C GLU A 30 6.22 5.99 -10.09
N ASN A 31 7.42 5.70 -9.59
CA ASN A 31 8.08 4.42 -9.76
C ASN A 31 7.58 3.37 -8.76
N VAL A 32 6.30 3.02 -8.86
CA VAL A 32 5.69 1.95 -8.06
C VAL A 32 5.83 0.62 -8.78
N MET A 33 7.04 0.06 -8.80
CA MET A 33 7.31 -1.14 -9.62
C MET A 33 6.62 -2.40 -9.09
N PHE A 34 6.49 -2.55 -7.78
CA PHE A 34 6.07 -3.81 -7.17
C PHE A 34 4.66 -4.25 -7.60
N VAL A 35 3.74 -3.32 -7.86
CA VAL A 35 2.36 -3.63 -8.29
C VAL A 35 2.30 -4.31 -9.66
N HIS A 36 3.37 -4.24 -10.46
CA HIS A 36 3.47 -4.91 -11.75
C HIS A 36 3.96 -6.36 -11.63
N HIS A 37 4.37 -6.81 -10.43
CA HIS A 37 4.79 -8.20 -10.24
C HIS A 37 3.58 -9.16 -10.34
N PRO A 38 3.68 -10.28 -11.10
CA PRO A 38 2.55 -11.20 -11.33
C PRO A 38 1.86 -11.71 -10.06
N GLN A 39 2.57 -11.79 -8.93
CA GLN A 39 2.02 -12.18 -7.63
C GLN A 39 0.77 -11.38 -7.24
N HIS A 40 0.72 -10.08 -7.54
CA HIS A 40 -0.42 -9.24 -7.16
C HIS A 40 -1.62 -9.52 -8.04
N SER A 41 -1.41 -9.90 -9.30
CA SER A 41 -2.48 -10.36 -10.20
C SER A 41 -3.13 -11.66 -9.72
N THR A 42 -2.33 -12.56 -9.11
CA THR A 42 -2.81 -13.81 -8.54
C THR A 42 -3.67 -13.57 -7.30
N VAL A 43 -3.32 -12.59 -6.46
CA VAL A 43 -4.11 -12.24 -5.26
C VAL A 43 -5.40 -11.49 -5.62
N ARG A 44 -5.37 -10.68 -6.68
CA ARG A 44 -6.54 -9.89 -7.12
C ARG A 44 -7.64 -10.76 -7.76
N ARG A 45 -7.27 -11.89 -8.39
CA ARG A 45 -8.20 -12.75 -9.14
C ARG A 45 -9.24 -13.45 -8.26
N PRO A 46 -8.88 -14.10 -7.13
CA PRO A 46 -9.86 -14.67 -6.19
C PRO A 46 -10.70 -13.61 -5.49
N ALA A 47 -10.13 -12.44 -5.20
CA ALA A 47 -10.84 -11.33 -4.56
C ALA A 47 -11.99 -10.77 -5.45
N ALA A 48 -11.81 -10.80 -6.78
CA ALA A 48 -12.86 -10.40 -7.73
C ALA A 48 -13.81 -11.55 -8.12
N GLY A 49 -13.35 -12.80 -8.03
CA GLY A 49 -14.05 -13.99 -8.55
C GLY A 49 -14.91 -14.76 -7.54
N GLY A 50 -15.08 -14.28 -6.31
CA GLY A 50 -15.95 -14.92 -5.29
C GLY A 50 -15.44 -16.27 -4.74
N VAL A 51 -14.31 -16.77 -5.22
CA VAL A 51 -13.74 -18.09 -4.87
C VAL A 51 -13.36 -18.19 -3.38
N SER A 52 -13.16 -17.06 -2.69
CA SER A 52 -12.83 -17.01 -1.26
C SER A 52 -13.80 -16.17 -0.43
N GLY A 53 -15.02 -15.93 -0.93
CA GLY A 53 -15.99 -15.02 -0.31
C GLY A 53 -15.66 -13.54 -0.52
N GLU A 54 -16.46 -12.66 0.09
CA GLU A 54 -16.30 -11.20 -0.01
C GLU A 54 -15.05 -10.72 0.76
N LEU A 55 -14.20 -9.91 0.13
CA LEU A 55 -13.02 -9.32 0.78
C LEU A 55 -13.45 -8.34 1.90
N ARG A 56 -13.15 -8.69 3.16
CA ARG A 56 -13.53 -7.89 4.33
C ARG A 56 -12.46 -6.93 4.82
N SER A 57 -11.19 -7.32 4.73
CA SER A 57 -10.07 -6.50 5.22
C SER A 57 -8.76 -6.88 4.53
N VAL A 58 -7.82 -5.94 4.51
CA VAL A 58 -6.45 -6.14 4.04
C VAL A 58 -5.51 -5.67 5.14
N ARG A 59 -4.51 -6.49 5.47
CA ARG A 59 -3.42 -6.14 6.39
C ARG A 59 -2.11 -6.19 5.61
N ALA A 60 -1.36 -5.10 5.63
CA ALA A 60 -0.07 -4.97 4.97
C ALA A 60 0.92 -4.32 5.93
N GLU A 61 2.11 -4.90 6.06
CA GLU A 61 3.18 -4.43 6.92
C GLU A 61 4.48 -4.41 6.11
N PHE A 62 5.22 -3.31 6.19
CA PHE A 62 6.55 -3.22 5.61
C PHE A 62 7.49 -2.52 6.59
N THR A 63 8.43 -3.29 7.13
CA THR A 63 9.37 -2.83 8.14
C THR A 63 10.78 -3.12 7.67
N VAL A 64 11.69 -2.21 8.01
CA VAL A 64 13.12 -2.33 7.73
C VAL A 64 13.90 -2.21 9.03
N PRO A 65 15.10 -2.81 9.13
CA PRO A 65 15.98 -2.60 10.27
C PRO A 65 16.29 -1.11 10.50
N ARG A 66 16.64 -0.77 11.74
CA ARG A 66 17.03 0.60 12.08
C ARG A 66 18.23 1.04 11.23
N ARG A 67 18.08 2.18 10.57
CA ARG A 67 19.15 2.78 9.77
C ARG A 67 20.20 3.45 10.65
N PRO A 68 21.43 3.67 10.15
CA PRO A 68 22.48 4.39 10.87
C PRO A 68 22.04 5.79 11.31
N ALA A 69 22.70 6.32 12.34
CA ALA A 69 22.55 7.73 12.71
C ALA A 69 23.05 8.61 11.56
N GLY A 70 22.31 9.68 11.25
CA GLY A 70 22.62 10.56 10.10
C GLY A 70 22.08 10.08 8.75
N ASP A 71 21.30 9.00 8.71
CA ASP A 71 20.55 8.65 7.48
C ASP A 71 19.47 9.70 7.19
N ILE A 72 19.37 10.13 5.92
CA ILE A 72 18.38 11.11 5.46
C ILE A 72 16.93 10.71 5.75
N GLY A 73 16.67 9.41 5.91
CA GLY A 73 15.37 8.88 6.31
C GLY A 73 14.94 9.32 7.72
N HIS A 74 15.86 9.88 8.52
CA HIS A 74 15.56 10.48 9.82
C HIS A 74 15.42 12.00 9.77
N GLU A 75 15.67 12.66 8.64
CA GLU A 75 15.66 14.11 8.51
C GLU A 75 14.33 14.61 7.90
N PRO A 76 13.39 15.18 8.69
CA PRO A 76 12.07 15.55 8.19
C PRO A 76 12.12 16.65 7.11
N GLN A 77 13.11 17.54 7.19
CA GLN A 77 13.29 18.64 6.24
C GLN A 77 13.65 18.15 4.83
N LEU A 78 14.25 16.96 4.71
CA LEU A 78 14.58 16.32 3.43
C LEU A 78 13.47 15.38 2.93
N GLY A 79 12.30 15.39 3.56
CA GLY A 79 11.24 14.44 3.27
C GLY A 79 11.47 13.05 3.90
N GLY A 80 12.34 12.96 4.91
CA GLY A 80 12.54 11.76 5.70
C GLY A 80 11.32 11.41 6.57
N GLY A 81 11.38 10.24 7.19
CA GLY A 81 10.35 9.68 8.05
C GLY A 81 9.81 8.35 7.52
N ALA A 82 9.49 7.44 8.45
CA ALA A 82 9.02 6.09 8.11
C ALA A 82 7.76 6.09 7.24
N LEU A 83 6.87 7.08 7.38
CA LEU A 83 5.67 7.17 6.55
C LEU A 83 5.99 7.33 5.06
N TRP A 84 6.91 8.24 4.74
CA TRP A 84 7.30 8.53 3.36
C TRP A 84 8.22 7.47 2.79
N ASP A 85 9.08 6.90 3.62
CA ASP A 85 10.06 5.90 3.20
C ASP A 85 9.46 4.50 3.05
N THR A 86 8.80 3.97 4.09
CA THR A 86 8.25 2.60 4.08
C THR A 86 6.72 2.55 4.08
N GLY A 87 6.04 3.52 4.68
CA GLY A 87 4.57 3.54 4.79
C GLY A 87 3.84 3.64 3.46
N VAL A 88 4.48 4.22 2.44
CA VAL A 88 3.95 4.32 1.07
C VAL A 88 3.69 2.96 0.42
N TYR A 89 4.46 1.92 0.75
CA TYR A 89 4.32 0.58 0.18
C TYR A 89 3.01 -0.12 0.57
N PRO A 90 2.68 -0.30 1.88
CA PRO A 90 1.43 -0.92 2.28
C PRO A 90 0.21 -0.09 1.87
N VAL A 91 0.29 1.25 1.90
CA VAL A 91 -0.79 2.12 1.39
C VAL A 91 -1.03 1.89 -0.09
N ARG A 92 0.04 1.86 -0.90
CA ARG A 92 -0.06 1.65 -2.33
C ARG A 92 -0.53 0.24 -2.69
N ALA A 93 -0.14 -0.77 -1.91
CA ALA A 93 -0.62 -2.14 -2.03
C ALA A 93 -2.12 -2.24 -1.72
N ALA A 94 -2.58 -1.59 -0.64
CA ALA A 94 -3.99 -1.53 -0.28
C ALA A 94 -4.83 -0.88 -1.38
N LEU A 95 -4.40 0.28 -1.90
CA LEU A 95 -5.05 0.95 -3.05
C LEU A 95 -5.08 0.07 -4.30
N HIS A 96 -4.01 -0.69 -4.56
CA HIS A 96 -3.95 -1.59 -5.70
C HIS A 96 -4.93 -2.78 -5.60
N LEU A 97 -5.14 -3.29 -4.38
CA LEU A 97 -6.02 -4.44 -4.13
C LEU A 97 -7.49 -4.04 -3.95
N LEU A 98 -7.76 -2.96 -3.21
CA LEU A 98 -9.10 -2.50 -2.83
C LEU A 98 -9.70 -1.51 -3.84
N GLY A 99 -8.89 -0.87 -4.67
CA GLY A 99 -9.32 0.18 -5.57
C GLY A 99 -9.21 1.59 -4.97
N PRO A 100 -9.55 2.63 -5.76
CA PRO A 100 -9.37 4.03 -5.38
C PRO A 100 -10.39 4.51 -4.34
N ASP A 101 -11.51 3.80 -4.17
CA ASP A 101 -12.60 4.17 -3.27
C ASP A 101 -12.34 3.71 -1.83
N LEU A 102 -11.20 4.10 -1.26
CA LEU A 102 -10.95 4.01 0.19
C LEU A 102 -11.73 5.10 0.95
N GLY A 103 -12.99 5.31 0.56
CA GLY A 103 -13.94 6.14 1.27
C GLY A 103 -14.49 5.39 2.47
N SER A 104 -14.73 6.10 3.57
CA SER A 104 -15.32 5.58 4.80
C SER A 104 -16.72 5.01 4.54
N SER A 105 -16.81 3.75 4.11
CA SER A 105 -18.02 2.98 4.36
C SER A 105 -18.12 2.82 5.88
N PRO A 106 -19.23 3.22 6.52
CA PRO A 106 -19.39 2.98 7.95
C PRO A 106 -19.22 1.48 8.20
N PRO A 107 -18.50 1.06 9.25
CA PRO A 107 -18.38 -0.36 9.55
C PRO A 107 -19.78 -0.93 9.74
N SER A 108 -20.25 -1.76 8.80
CA SER A 108 -21.39 -2.62 9.04
C SER A 108 -20.93 -3.69 10.02
N SER A 109 -20.94 -3.35 11.31
CA SER A 109 -20.60 -4.25 12.40
C SER A 109 -21.68 -5.32 12.49
N ARG A 110 -21.52 -6.40 11.71
CA ARG A 110 -22.14 -7.68 12.05
C ARG A 110 -21.23 -8.31 13.09
N THR A 111 -21.46 -7.98 14.36
CA THR A 111 -20.75 -8.58 15.50
C THR A 111 -21.02 -10.07 15.51
N ALA A 112 -20.13 -10.87 14.92
CA ALA A 112 -20.05 -12.28 15.21
C ALA A 112 -19.60 -12.40 16.67
N GLY A 113 -20.44 -13.08 17.48
CA GLY A 113 -20.31 -13.16 18.93
C GLY A 113 -18.93 -13.61 19.43
N ARG A 114 -18.63 -13.18 20.66
CA ARG A 114 -17.44 -13.51 21.46
C ARG A 114 -16.93 -14.93 21.24
N THR A 115 -15.72 -15.05 20.73
CA THR A 115 -14.79 -16.15 21.09
C THR A 115 -13.41 -15.56 21.35
N GLY A 116 -12.86 -15.91 22.52
CA GLY A 116 -11.73 -15.25 23.16
C GLY A 116 -10.46 -15.17 22.31
N TRP A 117 -9.89 -13.97 22.26
CA TRP A 117 -8.58 -13.70 21.69
C TRP A 117 -7.51 -14.12 22.70
N THR A 118 -6.79 -15.20 22.41
CA THR A 118 -5.52 -15.54 23.06
C THR A 118 -4.40 -15.44 22.03
N PRO A 119 -3.26 -14.79 22.32
CA PRO A 119 -2.16 -14.72 21.39
C PRO A 119 -1.37 -16.04 21.50
N ARG A 120 -1.70 -17.02 20.65
CA ARG A 120 -0.78 -18.11 20.34
C ARG A 120 -0.46 -18.14 18.85
N ALA A 121 0.84 -18.08 18.61
CA ALA A 121 1.49 -18.05 17.32
C ALA A 121 1.15 -19.25 16.44
N ARG A 122 1.36 -19.03 15.13
CA ARG A 122 1.47 -20.00 14.03
C ARG A 122 0.15 -20.59 13.53
N ARG A 123 -0.34 -19.97 12.44
CA ARG A 123 -0.54 -20.58 11.11
C ARG A 123 -1.28 -19.56 10.23
N CYS A 124 -0.53 -18.65 9.60
CA CYS A 124 -1.06 -17.99 8.40
C CYS A 124 -1.16 -19.06 7.31
N CYS A 125 -2.32 -19.09 6.67
CA CYS A 125 -2.74 -20.06 5.68
C CYS A 125 -1.62 -20.39 4.68
N ALA A 126 -0.99 -21.56 4.83
CA ALA A 126 -0.20 -22.15 3.77
C ALA A 126 -1.20 -22.66 2.73
N LEU A 127 -1.14 -22.11 1.52
CA LEU A 127 -1.72 -22.71 0.33
C LEU A 127 -1.13 -24.12 0.20
N ARG A 128 -1.89 -25.13 0.62
CA ARG A 128 -1.62 -26.52 0.30
C ARG A 128 -2.14 -26.75 -1.11
N THR A 129 -1.23 -26.82 -2.07
CA THR A 129 -1.45 -27.45 -3.37
C THR A 129 -0.67 -28.76 -3.38
N GLY A 130 -1.38 -29.88 -3.55
CA GLY A 130 -0.83 -31.21 -3.87
C GLY A 130 -0.14 -31.92 -2.73
#